data_AF-A0A2V7KQQ6-F1
#
_entry.id   AF-A0A2V7KQQ6-F1
#
_cell.length_a   1.000
_cell.length_b   1.000
_cell.length_c   1.000
_cell.angle_alpha   90.00
_cell.angle_beta   90.00
_cell.angle_gamma   90.00
#
_symmetry.space_group_name_H-M   'P 1'
#
loop_
_entity.id
_entity.type
_entity.pdbx_description
1 polymer ?
#
loop_
_entity_poly.entity_id
_entity_poly.type
_entity_poly.pdbx_seq_one_letter_code
_entity_poly.pdbx_strand_id
1 'polypeptide(L)'
;MSTARNDSYAEIQGGPVRDQSTKLELGPGETRSHVEFWIPSAKPLDIYALKIPTVQLRPIKDVPLFEWAREGDVKVWRDLVQAYASQGRLPRPPEIDQSLWPPSGMEDLNAAFKWAIEKTKDAEKEHWKFYYGTWLAGRGKKREAIAVLSATGSVGVAQALLARLLTMDGDIEGAAKAHRSVQEQWLQRHPQIIAARDEALRALGTQTLAEREQWLGVDALPDERIIERRVQLLIDKSEVQAAKRLLLSTPFQKVHQRYVRTALWKQLCEKLNEPCLPIPAELGEDQLAAFGAYREFA
;
A
#
# COMPACT_ATOMS: atom_id res chain seq x y z
N MET A 1 -1.54 12.39 -13.31
CA MET A 1 -2.53 13.37 -13.81
C MET A 1 -2.74 13.10 -15.29
N SER A 2 -3.97 12.85 -15.72
CA SER A 2 -4.31 12.74 -17.14
C SER A 2 -4.95 14.05 -17.55
N THR A 3 -4.26 14.85 -18.36
CA THR A 3 -4.83 16.05 -18.96
C THR A 3 -5.66 15.62 -20.17
N ALA A 4 -6.87 16.17 -20.33
CA ALA A 4 -7.72 15.87 -21.49
C ALA A 4 -7.08 16.27 -22.84
N ARG A 5 -6.03 17.09 -22.78
CA ARG A 5 -5.14 17.46 -23.89
C ARG A 5 -3.75 16.92 -23.59
N ASN A 6 -3.00 16.51 -24.61
CA ASN A 6 -1.62 16.01 -24.48
C ASN A 6 -0.60 17.14 -24.19
N ASP A 7 -0.97 18.08 -23.32
CA ASP A 7 -0.14 19.21 -22.92
C ASP A 7 0.81 18.78 -21.80
N SER A 8 2.06 19.25 -21.88
CA SER A 8 3.05 19.04 -20.82
C SER A 8 2.87 20.04 -19.69
N TYR A 9 3.34 19.69 -18.49
CA TYR A 9 3.36 20.58 -17.33
C TYR A 9 4.69 20.47 -16.59
N ALA A 10 4.96 21.45 -15.73
CA ALA A 10 6.06 21.43 -14.79
C ALA A 10 5.53 21.74 -13.39
N GLU A 11 6.17 21.17 -12.37
CA GLU A 11 5.86 21.46 -10.96
C GLU A 11 6.98 22.31 -10.36
N ILE A 12 6.60 23.36 -9.63
CA ILE A 12 7.47 24.13 -8.74
C ILE A 12 6.91 23.99 -7.33
N GLN A 13 7.77 23.68 -6.36
CA GLN A 13 7.35 23.31 -5.01
C GLN A 13 8.16 24.09 -3.97
N GLY A 14 7.48 24.58 -2.93
CA GLY A 14 8.05 25.14 -1.71
C GLY A 14 7.66 24.28 -0.51
N GLY A 15 8.46 24.30 0.56
CA GLY A 15 8.14 23.54 1.77
C GLY A 15 9.04 23.89 2.95
N PRO A 16 8.62 23.51 4.18
CA PRO A 16 9.35 23.84 5.41
C PRO A 16 10.61 22.99 5.66
N VAL A 17 10.77 21.88 4.93
CA VAL A 17 11.90 20.96 5.06
C VAL A 17 13.14 21.60 4.43
N ARG A 18 14.16 21.90 5.25
CA ARG A 18 15.44 22.46 4.77
C ARG A 18 16.39 21.41 4.23
N ASP A 19 16.36 20.21 4.83
CA ASP A 19 17.22 19.09 4.50
C ASP A 19 16.38 17.81 4.44
N GLN A 20 16.33 17.20 3.26
CA GLN A 20 15.53 15.99 3.00
C GLN A 20 16.09 14.74 3.70
N SER A 21 17.33 14.79 4.20
CA SER A 21 17.92 13.71 5.01
C SER A 21 17.41 13.73 6.46
N THR A 22 16.92 14.88 6.93
CA THR A 22 16.46 15.06 8.31
C THR A 22 14.97 14.79 8.42
N LYS A 23 14.62 13.78 9.22
CA LYS A 23 13.22 13.49 9.54
C LYS A 23 12.67 14.54 10.50
N LEU A 24 11.64 15.27 10.08
CA LEU A 24 10.90 16.18 10.96
C LEU A 24 9.84 15.41 11.75
N GLU A 25 9.73 15.73 13.04
CA GLU A 25 8.71 15.17 13.93
C GLU A 25 7.92 16.30 14.59
N LEU A 26 6.63 16.04 14.84
CA LEU A 26 5.71 16.90 15.58
C LEU A 26 5.36 16.19 16.89
N GLY A 27 5.71 16.80 18.02
CA GLY A 27 5.45 16.25 19.34
C GLY A 27 3.97 16.30 19.75
N PRO A 28 3.56 15.55 20.78
CA PRO A 28 2.20 15.62 21.31
C PRO A 28 1.85 17.04 21.77
N GLY A 29 0.74 17.58 21.24
CA GLY A 29 0.27 18.95 21.54
C GLY A 29 1.09 20.07 20.88
N GLU A 30 2.14 19.74 20.12
CA GLU A 30 2.94 20.74 19.41
C GLU A 30 2.16 21.31 18.21
N THR A 31 2.32 22.62 17.95
CA THR A 31 1.80 23.28 16.75
C THR A 31 2.96 23.92 15.99
N ARG A 32 3.02 23.69 14.67
CA ARG A 32 3.97 24.33 13.76
C ARG A 32 3.25 24.96 12.58
N SER A 33 3.89 25.95 11.95
CA SER A 33 3.37 26.62 10.75
C SER A 33 4.51 27.13 9.87
N HIS A 34 4.25 27.30 8.58
CA HIS A 34 5.10 28.00 7.62
C HIS A 34 4.22 28.90 6.73
N VAL A 35 4.81 29.92 6.10
CA VAL A 35 4.10 30.91 5.30
C VAL A 35 4.72 30.97 3.90
N GLU A 36 3.88 30.95 2.86
CA GLU A 36 4.29 31.00 1.45
C GLU A 36 3.51 32.08 0.70
N PHE A 37 4.15 32.69 -0.31
CA PHE A 37 3.54 33.69 -1.18
C PHE A 37 3.62 33.23 -2.64
N TRP A 38 2.46 32.97 -3.26
CA TRP A 38 2.34 32.58 -4.66
C TRP A 38 2.05 33.80 -5.53
N ILE A 39 2.97 34.14 -6.44
CA ILE A 39 2.91 35.35 -7.27
C ILE A 39 2.65 34.96 -8.73
N PRO A 40 1.39 34.97 -9.21
CA PRO A 40 1.11 34.77 -10.63
C PRO A 40 1.69 35.91 -11.46
N SER A 41 2.26 35.61 -12.62
CA SER A 41 2.84 36.63 -13.51
C SER A 41 2.66 36.26 -14.99
N ALA A 42 2.41 37.28 -15.82
CA ALA A 42 2.39 37.16 -17.27
C ALA A 42 3.77 37.43 -17.91
N LYS A 43 4.78 37.78 -17.10
CA LYS A 43 6.16 38.06 -17.54
C LYS A 43 7.19 37.47 -16.58
N PRO A 44 8.42 37.20 -17.02
CA PRO A 44 9.50 36.81 -16.13
C PRO A 44 9.72 37.85 -15.02
N LEU A 45 10.00 37.38 -13.80
CA LEU A 45 10.36 38.20 -12.65
C LEU A 45 11.79 37.86 -12.21
N ASP A 46 12.52 38.86 -11.73
CA ASP A 46 13.83 38.65 -11.10
C ASP A 46 13.65 38.17 -9.66
N ILE A 47 14.08 36.94 -9.38
CA ILE A 47 13.96 36.32 -8.06
C ILE A 47 14.76 37.07 -6.99
N TYR A 48 15.85 37.77 -7.36
CA TYR A 48 16.67 38.54 -6.42
C TYR A 48 16.03 39.89 -6.07
N ALA A 49 15.08 40.36 -6.87
CA ALA A 49 14.32 41.58 -6.64
C ALA A 49 13.01 41.35 -5.88
N LEU A 50 12.58 40.09 -5.70
CA LEU A 50 11.37 39.76 -4.96
C LEU A 50 11.51 40.13 -3.48
N LYS A 51 10.47 40.74 -2.92
CA LYS A 51 10.38 41.10 -1.50
C LYS A 51 9.26 40.31 -0.84
N ILE A 52 9.49 39.90 0.40
CA ILE A 52 8.44 39.31 1.23
C ILE A 52 7.37 40.39 1.48
N PRO A 53 6.10 40.16 1.11
CA PRO A 53 5.04 41.12 1.35
C PRO A 53 4.87 41.40 2.86
N THR A 54 4.80 42.68 3.24
CA THR A 54 4.48 43.09 4.61
C THR A 54 2.96 43.17 4.74
N VAL A 55 2.36 42.10 5.26
CA VAL A 55 0.90 41.99 5.47
C VAL A 55 0.62 41.69 6.94
N GLN A 56 -0.41 42.33 7.50
CA GLN A 56 -0.87 42.01 8.85
C GLN A 56 -1.74 40.75 8.81
N LEU A 57 -1.17 39.61 9.22
CA LEU A 57 -1.90 38.34 9.31
C LEU A 57 -2.56 38.20 10.69
N ARG A 58 -3.65 37.43 10.74
CA ARG A 58 -4.22 36.99 12.03
C ARG A 58 -3.20 36.13 12.79
N PRO A 59 -3.22 36.14 14.14
CA PRO A 59 -2.45 35.18 14.93
C PRO A 59 -2.69 33.72 14.50
N ILE A 60 -1.64 32.90 14.51
CA ILE A 60 -1.72 31.49 14.11
C ILE A 60 -2.73 30.69 14.96
N LYS A 61 -2.84 31.02 16.26
CA LYS A 61 -3.81 30.41 17.17
C LYS A 61 -5.28 30.63 16.76
N ASP A 62 -5.55 31.60 15.89
CA ASP A 62 -6.89 31.93 15.40
C ASP A 62 -7.19 31.22 14.05
N VAL A 63 -6.26 30.40 13.55
CA VAL A 63 -6.50 29.51 12.41
C VAL A 63 -7.30 28.31 12.91
N PRO A 64 -8.50 28.03 12.36
CA PRO A 64 -9.33 26.93 12.84
C PRO A 64 -8.68 25.57 12.55
N LEU A 65 -8.80 24.67 13.53
CA LEU A 65 -8.48 23.25 13.37
C LEU A 65 -9.77 22.46 13.16
N PHE A 66 -9.67 21.33 12.48
CA PHE A 66 -10.82 20.50 12.12
C PHE A 66 -10.67 19.10 12.72
N GLU A 67 -11.79 18.54 13.13
CA GLU A 67 -11.91 17.12 13.47
C GLU A 67 -11.91 16.25 12.21
N TRP A 68 -12.21 14.95 12.36
CA TRP A 68 -12.36 14.01 11.25
C TRP A 68 -13.33 14.52 10.17
N ALA A 69 -12.78 14.94 9.03
CA ALA A 69 -13.53 15.64 7.98
C ALA A 69 -14.54 14.77 7.21
N ARG A 70 -14.36 13.44 7.19
CA ARG A 70 -15.18 12.51 6.42
C ARG A 70 -15.92 11.57 7.36
N GLU A 71 -17.16 11.90 7.66
CA GLU A 71 -17.96 11.14 8.64
C GLU A 71 -18.09 9.65 8.28
N GLY A 72 -18.31 9.33 7.00
CA GLY A 72 -18.42 7.95 6.52
C GLY A 72 -17.21 7.06 6.85
N ASP A 73 -16.01 7.66 6.93
CA ASP A 73 -14.77 6.93 7.18
C ASP A 73 -14.57 6.59 8.67
N VAL A 74 -15.25 7.32 9.56
CA VAL A 74 -14.92 7.34 10.99
C VAL A 74 -16.08 7.06 11.94
N LYS A 75 -17.32 7.20 11.45
CA LYS A 75 -18.51 7.16 12.31
C LYS A 75 -18.60 5.87 13.12
N VAL A 76 -18.44 4.71 12.47
CA VAL A 76 -18.54 3.41 13.15
C VAL A 76 -17.49 3.23 14.25
N TRP A 77 -16.29 3.79 14.09
CA TRP A 77 -15.21 3.70 15.08
C TRP A 77 -15.46 4.63 16.26
N ARG A 78 -16.01 5.83 16.01
CA ARG A 78 -16.48 6.71 17.09
C ARG A 78 -17.65 6.10 17.85
N ASP A 79 -18.62 5.52 17.14
CA ASP A 79 -19.76 4.83 17.75
C ASP A 79 -19.27 3.67 18.63
N LEU A 80 -18.23 2.93 18.21
CA LEU A 80 -17.61 1.87 19.01
C LEU A 80 -17.00 2.42 20.32
N VAL A 81 -16.24 3.51 20.25
CA VAL A 81 -15.66 4.16 21.43
C VAL A 81 -16.74 4.68 22.37
N GLN A 82 -17.79 5.31 21.82
CA GLN A 82 -18.91 5.81 22.60
C GLN A 82 -19.70 4.68 23.27
N ALA A 83 -19.93 3.58 22.55
CA ALA A 83 -20.59 2.39 23.09
C ALA A 83 -19.78 1.80 24.26
N TYR A 84 -18.46 1.73 24.13
CA TYR A 84 -17.57 1.30 25.21
C TYR A 84 -17.64 2.23 26.42
N ALA A 85 -17.54 3.55 26.21
CA ALA A 85 -17.56 4.53 27.30
C ALA A 85 -18.89 4.53 28.06
N SER A 86 -20.01 4.36 27.36
CA SER A 86 -21.36 4.34 27.95
C SER A 86 -21.81 2.96 28.43
N GLN A 87 -21.01 1.91 28.19
CA GLN A 87 -21.44 0.51 28.31
C GLN A 87 -22.76 0.25 27.56
N GLY A 88 -22.95 0.94 26.44
CA GLY A 88 -24.18 0.96 25.65
C GLY A 88 -24.26 -0.17 24.63
N ARG A 89 -25.12 0.03 23.62
CA ARG A 89 -25.27 -0.91 22.52
C ARG A 89 -24.08 -0.80 21.56
N LEU A 90 -23.43 -1.93 21.29
CA LEU A 90 -22.37 -2.02 20.28
C LEU A 90 -22.91 -1.67 18.88
N PRO A 91 -22.15 -0.90 18.06
CA PRO A 91 -22.42 -0.84 16.63
C PRO A 91 -22.19 -2.22 16.00
N ARG A 92 -22.69 -2.44 14.79
CA ARG A 92 -22.29 -3.61 14.00
C ARG A 92 -20.91 -3.34 13.37
N PRO A 93 -20.03 -4.35 13.29
CA PRO A 93 -18.81 -4.21 12.51
C PRO A 93 -19.16 -3.93 11.04
N PRO A 94 -18.39 -3.11 10.31
CA PRO A 94 -18.63 -2.88 8.89
C PRO A 94 -18.50 -4.17 8.08
N GLU A 95 -19.20 -4.24 6.95
CA GLU A 95 -19.00 -5.32 5.98
C GLU A 95 -17.62 -5.18 5.33
N ILE A 96 -16.97 -6.32 5.06
CA ILE A 96 -15.57 -6.36 4.60
C ILE A 96 -15.39 -5.67 3.23
N ASP A 97 -16.37 -5.80 2.34
CA ASP A 97 -16.35 -5.24 0.99
C ASP A 97 -16.42 -3.70 0.95
N GLN A 98 -16.87 -3.07 2.05
CA GLN A 98 -16.86 -1.62 2.22
C GLN A 98 -15.44 -1.05 2.34
N SER A 99 -14.44 -1.90 2.62
CA SER A 99 -13.04 -1.49 2.80
C SER A 99 -12.87 -0.37 3.86
N LEU A 100 -13.76 -0.37 4.86
CA LEU A 100 -13.78 0.61 5.93
C LEU A 100 -12.83 0.11 7.03
N TRP A 101 -11.62 0.67 7.10
CA TRP A 101 -10.62 0.27 8.10
C TRP A 101 -10.52 1.30 9.23
N PRO A 102 -10.28 0.86 10.48
CA PRO A 102 -10.10 1.76 11.61
C PRO A 102 -8.86 2.65 11.43
N PRO A 103 -8.99 3.99 11.50
CA PRO A 103 -7.87 4.91 11.33
C PRO A 103 -6.77 4.69 12.36
N SER A 104 -5.52 4.61 11.92
CA SER A 104 -4.36 4.54 12.83
C SER A 104 -4.16 5.82 13.63
N GLY A 105 -4.77 6.94 13.23
CA GLY A 105 -4.80 8.18 14.02
C GLY A 105 -5.73 8.14 15.23
N MET A 106 -6.65 7.16 15.32
CA MET A 106 -7.42 6.92 16.55
C MET A 106 -6.61 6.01 17.47
N GLU A 107 -5.91 6.59 18.45
CA GLU A 107 -4.91 5.87 19.25
C GLU A 107 -5.50 4.99 20.36
N ASP A 108 -6.71 5.31 20.82
CA ASP A 108 -7.35 4.72 22.02
C ASP A 108 -8.45 3.69 21.71
N LEU A 109 -8.36 2.98 20.58
CA LEU A 109 -9.36 1.97 20.20
C LEU A 109 -9.20 0.61 20.91
N ASN A 110 -8.06 0.39 21.57
CA ASN A 110 -7.68 -0.93 22.10
C ASN A 110 -8.71 -1.51 23.09
N ALA A 111 -9.17 -0.71 24.06
CA ALA A 111 -10.13 -1.18 25.07
C ALA A 111 -11.51 -1.44 24.46
N ALA A 112 -11.96 -0.57 23.55
CA ALA A 112 -13.24 -0.71 22.88
C ALA A 112 -13.28 -1.95 21.97
N PHE A 113 -12.20 -2.24 21.24
CA PHE A 113 -12.10 -3.47 20.44
C PHE A 113 -12.15 -4.73 21.31
N LYS A 114 -11.37 -4.79 22.40
CA LYS A 114 -11.38 -5.95 23.31
C LYS A 114 -12.77 -6.19 23.88
N TRP A 115 -13.43 -5.11 24.32
CA TRP A 115 -14.81 -5.17 24.81
C TRP A 115 -15.80 -5.67 23.74
N ALA A 116 -15.70 -5.17 22.50
CA ALA A 116 -16.54 -5.64 21.40
C ALA A 116 -16.34 -7.15 21.12
N ILE A 117 -15.10 -7.62 21.09
CA ILE A 117 -14.75 -9.04 20.88
C ILE A 117 -15.28 -9.93 22.02
N GLU A 118 -15.30 -9.44 23.25
CA GLU A 118 -15.82 -10.16 24.42
C GLU A 118 -17.35 -10.23 24.43
N LYS A 119 -18.03 -9.18 23.95
CA LYS A 119 -19.49 -9.07 23.97
C LYS A 119 -20.19 -9.71 22.77
N THR A 120 -19.45 -9.98 21.69
CA THR A 120 -19.97 -10.58 20.46
C THR A 120 -19.63 -12.07 20.37
N LYS A 121 -20.32 -12.79 19.47
CA LYS A 121 -20.12 -14.22 19.23
C LYS A 121 -20.01 -14.49 17.73
N ASP A 122 -19.57 -15.71 17.41
CA ASP A 122 -19.60 -16.27 16.05
C ASP A 122 -18.98 -15.34 15.01
N ALA A 123 -19.65 -15.14 13.87
CA ALA A 123 -19.15 -14.34 12.75
C ALA A 123 -18.86 -12.89 13.16
N GLU A 124 -19.70 -12.25 13.98
CA GLU A 124 -19.52 -10.86 14.39
C GLU A 124 -18.24 -10.68 15.22
N LYS A 125 -17.94 -11.65 16.10
CA LYS A 125 -16.69 -11.66 16.88
C LYS A 125 -15.46 -11.75 15.98
N GLU A 126 -15.51 -12.59 14.95
CA GLU A 126 -14.41 -12.76 14.00
C GLU A 126 -14.19 -11.48 13.16
N HIS A 127 -15.25 -10.76 12.81
CA HIS A 127 -15.14 -9.44 12.15
C HIS A 127 -14.48 -8.41 13.06
N TRP A 128 -14.86 -8.35 14.34
CA TRP A 128 -14.21 -7.46 15.30
C TRP A 128 -12.74 -7.79 15.52
N LYS A 129 -12.36 -9.07 15.58
CA LYS A 129 -10.95 -9.48 15.61
C LYS A 129 -10.20 -9.03 14.36
N PHE A 130 -10.79 -9.21 13.17
CA PHE A 130 -10.18 -8.73 11.93
C PHE A 130 -9.90 -7.23 11.97
N TYR A 131 -10.89 -6.40 12.34
CA TYR A 131 -10.70 -4.95 12.40
C TYR A 131 -9.69 -4.55 13.48
N TYR A 132 -9.70 -5.22 14.63
CA TYR A 132 -8.71 -4.98 15.69
C TYR A 132 -7.29 -5.32 15.23
N GLY A 133 -7.09 -6.48 14.60
CA GLY A 133 -5.80 -6.86 14.02
C GLY A 133 -5.32 -5.90 12.93
N THR A 134 -6.26 -5.43 12.09
CA THR A 134 -5.99 -4.42 11.04
C THR A 134 -5.56 -3.09 11.65
N TRP A 135 -6.26 -2.62 12.69
CA TRP A 135 -5.89 -1.40 13.41
C TRP A 135 -4.49 -1.51 14.05
N LEU A 136 -4.20 -2.63 14.71
CA LEU A 136 -2.89 -2.90 15.30
C LEU A 136 -1.78 -2.87 14.24
N ALA A 137 -2.01 -3.49 13.08
CA ALA A 137 -1.07 -3.44 11.96
C ALA A 137 -0.84 -2.00 11.49
N GLY A 138 -1.90 -1.21 11.34
CA GLY A 138 -1.83 0.21 10.97
C GLY A 138 -1.15 1.10 12.03
N ARG A 139 -1.15 0.69 13.31
CA ARG A 139 -0.42 1.33 14.41
C ARG A 139 1.04 0.87 14.53
N GLY A 140 1.53 0.01 13.64
CA GLY A 140 2.87 -0.56 13.71
C GLY A 140 3.05 -1.63 14.81
N LYS A 141 1.96 -2.06 15.46
CA LYS A 141 1.95 -3.11 16.49
C LYS A 141 1.91 -4.51 15.84
N LYS A 142 2.96 -4.82 15.08
CA LYS A 142 3.01 -5.98 14.17
C LYS A 142 2.80 -7.32 14.88
N ARG A 143 3.43 -7.53 16.04
CA ARG A 143 3.34 -8.80 16.79
C ARG A 143 1.94 -9.04 17.34
N GLU A 144 1.31 -8.01 17.90
CA GLU A 144 -0.05 -8.08 18.39
C GLU A 144 -1.04 -8.29 17.24
N ALA A 145 -0.83 -7.62 16.11
CA ALA A 145 -1.65 -7.81 14.91
C ALA A 145 -1.59 -9.27 14.41
N ILE A 146 -0.40 -9.86 14.31
CA ILE A 146 -0.22 -11.27 13.92
C ILE A 146 -0.96 -12.19 14.90
N ALA A 147 -0.83 -11.96 16.21
CA ALA A 147 -1.50 -12.79 17.22
C ALA A 147 -3.04 -12.75 17.06
N VAL A 148 -3.61 -11.55 16.88
CA VAL A 148 -5.06 -11.37 16.70
C VAL A 148 -5.55 -11.98 15.38
N LEU A 149 -4.85 -11.71 14.27
CA LEU A 149 -5.24 -12.20 12.94
C LEU A 149 -5.09 -13.72 12.82
N SER A 150 -4.07 -14.31 13.44
CA SER A 150 -3.89 -15.77 13.50
C SER A 150 -5.03 -16.46 14.25
N ALA A 151 -5.62 -15.78 15.24
CA ALA A 151 -6.78 -16.25 15.98
C ALA A 151 -8.13 -15.94 15.29
N THR A 152 -8.10 -15.39 14.06
CA THR A 152 -9.28 -15.05 13.26
C THR A 152 -9.47 -16.08 12.14
N GLY A 153 -10.34 -17.06 12.34
CA GLY A 153 -10.37 -18.27 11.52
C GLY A 153 -11.25 -18.19 10.27
N SER A 154 -12.32 -17.38 10.28
CA SER A 154 -13.38 -17.41 9.27
C SER A 154 -13.40 -16.21 8.33
N VAL A 155 -12.37 -15.36 8.36
CA VAL A 155 -12.30 -14.12 7.56
C VAL A 155 -11.09 -14.18 6.63
N GLY A 156 -11.30 -14.43 5.34
CA GLY A 156 -10.23 -14.59 4.36
C GLY A 156 -9.36 -13.35 4.17
N VAL A 157 -9.93 -12.15 4.30
CA VAL A 157 -9.14 -10.90 4.26
C VAL A 157 -8.20 -10.80 5.47
N ALA A 158 -8.59 -11.34 6.63
CA ALA A 158 -7.70 -11.42 7.78
C ALA A 158 -6.50 -12.34 7.50
N GLN A 159 -6.73 -13.46 6.83
CA GLN A 159 -5.68 -14.40 6.41
C GLN A 159 -4.75 -13.79 5.36
N ALA A 160 -5.29 -13.02 4.41
CA ALA A 160 -4.49 -12.29 3.43
C ALA A 160 -3.60 -11.21 4.08
N LEU A 161 -4.13 -10.46 5.05
CA LEU A 161 -3.34 -9.48 5.81
C LEU A 161 -2.30 -10.17 6.69
N LEU A 162 -2.67 -11.25 7.38
CA LEU A 162 -1.75 -12.07 8.15
C LEU A 162 -0.58 -12.55 7.30
N ALA A 163 -0.85 -13.10 6.10
CA ALA A 163 0.18 -13.56 5.19
C ALA A 163 1.20 -12.46 4.88
N ARG A 164 0.72 -11.24 4.60
CA ARG A 164 1.59 -10.08 4.37
C ARG A 164 2.46 -9.75 5.58
N LEU A 165 1.89 -9.75 6.79
CA LEU A 165 2.65 -9.46 8.01
C LEU A 165 3.71 -10.53 8.29
N LEU A 166 3.40 -11.80 8.03
CA LEU A 166 4.33 -12.93 8.15
C LEU A 166 5.47 -12.83 7.13
N THR A 167 5.16 -12.48 5.87
CA THR A 167 6.20 -12.19 4.86
C THR A 167 7.14 -11.06 5.31
N MET A 168 6.59 -9.99 5.90
CA MET A 168 7.39 -8.88 6.46
C MET A 168 8.21 -9.28 7.70
N ASP A 169 7.91 -10.41 8.34
CA ASP A 169 8.69 -10.96 9.46
C ASP A 169 9.66 -12.08 9.01
N GLY A 170 9.67 -12.40 7.71
CA GLY A 170 10.49 -13.48 7.15
C GLY A 170 9.88 -14.89 7.29
N ASP A 171 8.67 -15.02 7.85
CA ASP A 171 7.94 -16.30 7.94
C ASP A 171 7.19 -16.59 6.64
N ILE A 172 7.93 -17.08 5.64
CA ILE A 172 7.40 -17.40 4.31
C ILE A 172 6.48 -18.62 4.34
N GLU A 173 6.79 -19.62 5.16
CA GLU A 173 5.94 -20.81 5.32
C GLU A 173 4.59 -20.46 5.94
N GLY A 174 4.60 -19.66 7.01
CA GLY A 174 3.40 -19.12 7.63
C GLY A 174 2.60 -18.26 6.66
N ALA A 175 3.25 -17.42 5.87
CA ALA A 175 2.59 -16.61 4.85
C ALA A 175 1.88 -17.47 3.78
N ALA A 176 2.57 -18.49 3.24
CA ALA A 176 1.98 -19.41 2.28
C ALA A 176 0.80 -20.20 2.89
N LYS A 177 0.93 -20.65 4.14
CA LYS A 177 -0.15 -21.32 4.88
C LYS A 177 -1.37 -20.42 5.05
N ALA A 178 -1.17 -19.16 5.42
CA ALA A 178 -2.25 -18.18 5.54
C ALA A 178 -2.90 -17.87 4.17
N HIS A 179 -2.14 -17.82 3.08
CA HIS A 179 -2.74 -17.71 1.74
C HIS A 179 -3.58 -18.93 1.33
N ARG A 180 -3.17 -20.14 1.72
CA ARG A 180 -3.91 -21.39 1.47
C ARG A 180 -5.17 -21.52 2.34
N SER A 181 -5.25 -20.83 3.47
CA SER A 181 -6.43 -20.87 4.35
C SER A 181 -7.59 -20.01 3.85
N VAL A 182 -7.37 -19.09 2.90
CA VAL A 182 -8.44 -18.27 2.27
C VAL A 182 -9.43 -19.16 1.53
N GLN A 183 -10.71 -19.14 1.95
CA GLN A 183 -11.76 -20.02 1.39
C GLN A 183 -12.69 -19.30 0.40
N GLU A 184 -12.80 -17.98 0.52
CA GLU A 184 -13.76 -17.19 -0.25
C GLU A 184 -13.36 -17.14 -1.72
N GLN A 185 -14.25 -17.64 -2.59
CA GLN A 185 -13.98 -17.75 -4.02
C GLN A 185 -13.64 -16.40 -4.66
N TRP A 186 -14.30 -15.31 -4.23
CA TRP A 186 -14.04 -13.98 -4.74
C TRP A 186 -12.63 -13.49 -4.39
N LEU A 187 -12.12 -13.81 -3.19
CA LEU A 187 -10.74 -13.48 -2.79
C LEU A 187 -9.72 -14.33 -3.51
N GLN A 188 -9.98 -15.63 -3.68
CA GLN A 188 -9.11 -16.53 -4.42
C GLN A 188 -8.91 -16.11 -5.89
N ARG A 189 -9.85 -15.32 -6.44
CA ARG A 189 -9.82 -14.76 -7.80
C ARG A 189 -9.35 -13.30 -7.87
N HIS A 190 -9.13 -12.66 -6.73
CA HIS A 190 -8.79 -11.24 -6.69
C HIS A 190 -7.31 -11.01 -7.06
N PRO A 191 -6.97 -10.14 -8.02
CA PRO A 191 -5.60 -9.97 -8.51
C PRO A 191 -4.57 -9.67 -7.41
N GLN A 192 -4.93 -8.83 -6.44
CA GLN A 192 -4.06 -8.53 -5.29
C GLN A 192 -3.71 -9.77 -4.46
N ILE A 193 -4.66 -10.70 -4.29
CA ILE A 193 -4.47 -11.91 -3.49
C ILE A 193 -3.66 -12.93 -4.28
N ILE A 194 -3.97 -13.12 -5.57
CA ILE A 194 -3.23 -14.04 -6.44
C ILE A 194 -1.76 -13.60 -6.55
N ALA A 195 -1.50 -12.31 -6.77
CA ALA A 195 -0.14 -11.80 -6.90
C ALA A 195 0.68 -11.99 -5.61
N ALA A 196 0.12 -11.61 -4.45
CA ALA A 196 0.78 -11.78 -3.16
C ALA A 196 0.99 -13.26 -2.80
N ARG A 197 0.01 -14.12 -3.13
CA ARG A 197 0.13 -15.57 -2.97
C ARG A 197 1.27 -16.13 -3.82
N ASP A 198 1.36 -15.76 -5.10
CA ASP A 198 2.45 -16.21 -5.97
C ASP A 198 3.82 -15.76 -5.47
N GLU A 199 3.92 -14.55 -4.89
CA GLU A 199 5.15 -14.07 -4.25
C GLU A 199 5.58 -14.97 -3.09
N ALA A 200 4.67 -15.27 -2.17
CA ALA A 200 4.94 -16.16 -1.03
C ALA A 200 5.29 -17.58 -1.50
N LEU A 201 4.55 -18.12 -2.47
CA LEU A 201 4.82 -19.46 -3.01
C LEU A 201 6.15 -19.54 -3.74
N ARG A 202 6.50 -18.53 -4.56
CA ARG A 202 7.80 -18.46 -5.24
C ARG A 202 8.95 -18.44 -4.24
N ALA A 203 8.80 -17.72 -3.14
CA ALA A 203 9.82 -17.63 -2.10
C ALA A 203 10.08 -18.98 -1.39
N LEU A 204 9.15 -19.93 -1.43
CA LEU A 204 9.37 -21.29 -0.93
C LEU A 204 10.27 -22.13 -1.84
N GLY A 205 10.34 -21.84 -3.14
CA GLY A 205 11.18 -22.56 -4.11
C GLY A 205 10.40 -23.28 -5.21
N THR A 206 11.09 -24.17 -5.93
CA THR A 206 10.57 -24.82 -7.15
C THR A 206 9.47 -25.85 -6.90
N GLN A 207 9.35 -26.35 -5.67
CA GLN A 207 8.30 -27.30 -5.28
C GLN A 207 6.88 -26.72 -5.37
N THR A 208 6.74 -25.40 -5.42
CA THR A 208 5.43 -24.73 -5.54
C THR A 208 5.05 -24.39 -6.98
N LEU A 209 5.86 -24.73 -7.99
CA LEU A 209 5.62 -24.35 -9.38
C LEU A 209 4.24 -24.75 -9.89
N ALA A 210 3.80 -25.98 -9.61
CA ALA A 210 2.48 -26.47 -10.02
C ALA A 210 1.33 -25.69 -9.34
N GLU A 211 1.48 -25.38 -8.05
CA GLU A 211 0.50 -24.58 -7.30
C GLU A 211 0.43 -23.14 -7.82
N ARG A 212 1.58 -22.54 -8.13
CA ARG A 212 1.67 -21.20 -8.73
C ARG A 212 0.98 -21.15 -10.07
N GLU A 213 1.22 -22.14 -10.93
CA GLU A 213 0.57 -22.26 -12.25
C GLU A 213 -0.95 -22.38 -12.13
N GLN A 214 -1.44 -23.17 -11.17
CA GLN A 214 -2.87 -23.28 -10.90
C GLN A 214 -3.50 -21.93 -10.56
N TRP A 215 -2.89 -21.15 -9.67
CA TRP A 215 -3.47 -19.86 -9.24
C TRP A 215 -3.32 -18.76 -10.29
N LEU A 216 -2.23 -18.77 -11.04
CA LEU A 216 -2.00 -17.80 -12.12
C LEU A 216 -2.78 -18.15 -13.40
N GLY A 217 -3.24 -19.40 -13.55
CA GLY A 217 -4.03 -19.89 -14.68
C GLY A 217 -5.53 -19.58 -14.60
N VAL A 218 -6.01 -18.97 -13.50
CA VAL A 218 -7.43 -18.56 -13.37
C VAL A 218 -7.76 -17.49 -14.42
N ASP A 219 -8.97 -17.58 -14.99
CA ASP A 219 -9.41 -16.85 -16.18
C ASP A 219 -9.08 -15.34 -16.18
N ALA A 220 -8.69 -14.91 -17.38
CA ALA A 220 -7.92 -13.72 -17.72
C ALA A 220 -8.57 -12.39 -17.32
N LEU A 221 -8.37 -11.97 -16.06
CA LEU A 221 -8.28 -10.54 -15.78
C LEU A 221 -6.99 -10.01 -16.43
N PRO A 222 -7.04 -8.99 -17.31
CA PRO A 222 -5.86 -8.36 -17.89
C PRO A 222 -5.17 -7.44 -16.86
N ASP A 223 -5.00 -7.93 -15.63
CA ASP A 223 -4.32 -7.21 -14.56
C ASP A 223 -2.81 -7.31 -14.79
N GLU A 224 -2.17 -6.16 -14.92
CA GLU A 224 -0.74 -6.05 -15.23
C GLU A 224 0.15 -6.72 -14.17
N ARG A 225 -0.28 -6.76 -12.89
CA ARG A 225 0.48 -7.45 -11.84
C ARG A 225 0.42 -8.96 -12.00
N ILE A 226 -0.73 -9.49 -12.41
CA ILE A 226 -0.85 -10.93 -12.72
C ILE A 226 0.00 -11.30 -13.93
N ILE A 227 0.05 -10.43 -14.94
CA ILE A 227 0.91 -10.64 -16.10
C ILE A 227 2.39 -10.68 -15.68
N GLU A 228 2.84 -9.76 -14.83
CA GLU A 228 4.21 -9.78 -14.29
C GLU A 228 4.51 -11.08 -13.54
N ARG A 229 3.57 -11.58 -12.73
CA ARG A 229 3.73 -12.87 -12.04
C ARG A 229 3.78 -14.05 -13.01
N ARG A 230 2.98 -14.03 -14.08
CA ARG A 230 3.02 -15.04 -15.16
C ARG A 230 4.34 -15.00 -15.92
N VAL A 231 4.88 -13.82 -16.23
CA VAL A 231 6.22 -13.68 -16.82
C VAL A 231 7.27 -14.28 -15.88
N GLN A 232 7.21 -13.97 -14.58
CA GLN A 232 8.13 -14.55 -13.61
C GLN A 232 8.00 -16.08 -13.50
N LEU A 233 6.77 -16.63 -13.54
CA LEU A 233 6.54 -18.07 -13.57
C LEU A 233 7.19 -18.71 -14.81
N LEU A 234 7.02 -18.14 -16.00
CA LEU A 234 7.64 -18.63 -17.23
C LEU A 234 9.18 -18.59 -17.15
N ILE A 235 9.75 -17.53 -16.56
CA ILE A 235 11.19 -17.45 -16.27
C ILE A 235 11.62 -18.60 -15.34
N ASP A 236 10.87 -18.84 -14.27
CA ASP A 236 11.18 -19.88 -13.28
C ASP A 236 11.01 -21.30 -13.87
N LYS A 237 10.13 -21.48 -14.87
CA LYS A 237 9.98 -22.71 -15.68
C LYS A 237 11.01 -22.85 -16.80
N SER A 238 11.93 -21.89 -16.96
CA SER A 238 12.90 -21.82 -18.07
C SER A 238 12.26 -21.66 -19.47
N GLU A 239 11.02 -21.20 -19.55
CA GLU A 239 10.30 -20.87 -20.78
C GLU A 239 10.60 -19.43 -21.24
N VAL A 240 11.89 -19.09 -21.33
CA VAL A 240 12.39 -17.71 -21.42
C VAL A 240 11.87 -16.95 -22.65
N GLN A 241 11.74 -17.62 -23.80
CA GLN A 241 11.20 -17.02 -25.01
C GLN A 241 9.70 -16.70 -24.90
N ALA A 242 8.93 -17.55 -24.21
CA ALA A 242 7.51 -17.29 -23.94
C ALA A 242 7.36 -16.10 -22.98
N ALA A 243 8.20 -16.04 -21.93
CA ALA A 243 8.23 -14.94 -20.98
C ALA A 243 8.53 -13.58 -21.65
N LYS A 244 9.55 -13.54 -22.53
CA LYS A 244 9.90 -12.33 -23.30
C LYS A 244 8.78 -11.88 -24.22
N ARG A 245 8.15 -12.80 -24.96
CA ARG A 245 6.99 -12.46 -25.80
C ARG A 245 5.84 -11.90 -24.98
N LEU A 246 5.49 -12.53 -23.86
CA LEU A 246 4.41 -12.06 -22.99
C LEU A 246 4.70 -10.65 -22.46
N LEU A 247 5.91 -10.41 -21.93
CA LEU A 247 6.32 -9.12 -21.39
C LEU A 247 6.23 -8.00 -22.45
N LEU A 248 6.72 -8.24 -23.67
CA LEU A 248 6.75 -7.20 -24.73
C LEU A 248 5.39 -7.03 -25.44
N SER A 249 4.51 -8.02 -25.39
CA SER A 249 3.18 -7.95 -26.01
C SER A 249 2.12 -7.26 -25.13
N THR A 250 2.43 -7.02 -23.85
CA THR A 250 1.46 -6.48 -22.89
C THR A 250 1.48 -4.94 -22.91
N PRO A 251 0.32 -4.27 -23.12
CA PRO A 251 0.23 -2.82 -23.08
C PRO A 251 0.18 -2.33 -21.62
N PHE A 252 1.36 -2.11 -21.03
CA PHE A 252 1.46 -1.68 -19.64
C PHE A 252 1.15 -0.20 -19.42
N GLN A 253 0.55 0.12 -18.28
CA GLN A 253 0.46 1.50 -17.79
C GLN A 253 1.83 2.04 -17.37
N LYS A 254 1.99 3.36 -17.52
CA LYS A 254 3.13 4.08 -16.97
C LYS A 254 2.99 4.20 -15.45
N VAL A 255 3.95 3.65 -14.70
CA VAL A 255 3.97 3.66 -13.24
C VAL A 255 5.30 4.24 -12.75
N HIS A 256 5.22 5.30 -11.95
CA HIS A 256 6.38 6.01 -11.42
C HIS A 256 7.07 5.24 -10.29
N GLN A 257 8.41 5.28 -10.24
CA GLN A 257 9.25 4.73 -9.16
C GLN A 257 8.98 3.27 -8.84
N ARG A 258 8.73 2.48 -9.89
CA ARG A 258 8.53 1.04 -9.83
C ARG A 258 9.38 0.39 -10.92
N TYR A 259 10.13 -0.65 -10.57
CA TYR A 259 11.14 -1.25 -11.45
C TYR A 259 11.01 -2.78 -11.58
N VAL A 260 9.80 -3.30 -11.39
CA VAL A 260 9.52 -4.75 -11.42
C VAL A 260 9.72 -5.29 -12.83
N ARG A 261 9.20 -4.60 -13.84
CA ARG A 261 9.25 -5.03 -15.25
C ARG A 261 10.65 -4.90 -15.81
N THR A 262 11.36 -3.85 -15.42
CA THR A 262 12.79 -3.66 -15.67
C THR A 262 13.61 -4.81 -15.09
N ALA A 263 13.29 -5.28 -13.88
CA ALA A 263 13.95 -6.45 -13.29
C ALA A 263 13.62 -7.76 -14.04
N LEU A 264 12.38 -7.94 -14.50
CA LEU A 264 11.99 -9.07 -15.35
C LEU A 264 12.77 -9.05 -16.68
N TRP A 265 12.85 -7.89 -17.33
CA TRP A 265 13.62 -7.70 -18.56
C TRP A 265 15.09 -8.07 -18.39
N LYS A 266 15.74 -7.58 -17.32
CA LYS A 266 17.14 -7.92 -17.02
C LYS A 266 17.35 -9.42 -16.84
N GLN A 267 16.47 -10.11 -16.11
CA GLN A 267 16.51 -11.57 -15.95
C GLN A 267 16.40 -12.30 -17.31
N LEU A 268 15.54 -11.81 -18.21
CA LEU A 268 15.37 -12.38 -19.55
C LEU A 268 16.63 -12.21 -20.40
N CYS A 269 17.18 -11.00 -20.46
CA CYS A 269 18.39 -10.71 -21.22
C CYS A 269 19.58 -11.55 -20.72
N GLU A 270 19.74 -11.69 -19.41
CA GLU A 270 20.78 -12.55 -18.81
C GLU A 270 20.61 -14.01 -19.26
N LYS A 271 19.40 -14.56 -19.15
CA LYS A 271 19.11 -15.95 -19.54
C LYS A 271 19.22 -16.21 -21.05
N LEU A 272 19.01 -15.18 -21.88
CA LEU A 272 19.12 -15.26 -23.33
C LEU A 272 20.52 -14.88 -23.85
N ASN A 273 21.42 -14.43 -22.98
CA ASN A 273 22.71 -13.87 -23.35
C ASN A 273 22.58 -12.72 -24.37
N GLU A 274 21.63 -11.83 -24.13
CA GLU A 274 21.31 -10.66 -24.96
C GLU A 274 21.68 -9.35 -24.24
N PRO A 275 21.92 -8.25 -24.97
CA PRO A 275 22.13 -6.94 -24.35
C PRO A 275 20.87 -6.47 -23.60
N CYS A 276 21.04 -6.03 -22.35
CA CYS A 276 19.95 -5.50 -21.52
C CYS A 276 19.50 -4.09 -21.89
N LEU A 277 20.33 -3.33 -22.62
CA LEU A 277 20.06 -1.94 -22.96
C LEU A 277 19.82 -1.77 -24.47
N PRO A 278 18.90 -0.88 -24.87
CA PRO A 278 18.05 -0.04 -24.01
C PRO A 278 16.92 -0.84 -23.32
N ILE A 279 16.40 -0.32 -22.19
CA ILE A 279 15.18 -0.85 -21.57
C ILE A 279 13.98 -0.45 -22.45
N PRO A 280 13.11 -1.38 -22.87
CA PRO A 280 11.95 -1.06 -23.70
C PRO A 280 11.01 -0.07 -23.01
N ALA A 281 10.59 0.98 -23.74
CA ALA A 281 9.74 2.03 -23.20
C ALA A 281 8.31 1.54 -22.92
N GLU A 282 7.90 0.47 -23.61
CA GLU A 282 6.61 -0.21 -23.50
C GLU A 282 6.42 -0.87 -22.12
N LEU A 283 7.49 -1.07 -21.34
CA LEU A 283 7.38 -1.55 -19.96
C LEU A 283 6.73 -0.53 -19.03
N GLY A 284 6.63 0.74 -19.43
CA GLY A 284 5.90 1.75 -18.67
C GLY A 284 6.54 2.06 -17.30
N GLU A 285 7.85 1.89 -17.16
CA GLU A 285 8.61 2.27 -15.96
C GLU A 285 9.58 3.41 -16.31
N ASP A 286 9.82 4.31 -15.36
CA ASP A 286 10.84 5.35 -15.54
C ASP A 286 12.27 4.80 -15.32
N GLN A 287 13.25 5.65 -15.62
CA GLN A 287 14.68 5.33 -15.45
C GLN A 287 15.32 6.22 -14.38
N LEU A 288 14.54 6.67 -13.39
CA LEU A 288 15.12 7.37 -12.26
C LEU A 288 16.07 6.44 -11.50
N ALA A 289 17.08 7.01 -10.86
CA ALA A 289 17.95 6.22 -10.02
C ALA A 289 17.15 5.62 -8.86
N ALA A 290 17.30 4.30 -8.64
CA ALA A 290 16.64 3.61 -7.55
C ALA A 290 17.12 4.16 -6.19
N PHE A 291 16.23 4.12 -5.19
CA PHE A 291 16.53 4.58 -3.84
C PHE A 291 17.81 3.93 -3.30
N GLY A 292 18.76 4.73 -2.82
CA GLY A 292 20.08 4.28 -2.35
C GLY A 292 21.20 4.36 -3.39
N ALA A 293 20.91 4.51 -4.70
CA ALA A 293 21.93 4.72 -5.73
C ALA A 293 22.62 6.10 -5.67
N TYR A 294 22.06 7.03 -4.87
CA TYR A 294 22.67 8.33 -4.57
C TYR A 294 23.59 8.31 -3.34
N ARG A 295 23.81 7.16 -2.70
CA ARG A 295 24.91 7.01 -1.74
C ARG A 295 26.16 6.63 -2.52
N GLU A 296 26.96 7.64 -2.82
CA GLU A 296 28.34 7.45 -3.21
C GLU A 296 29.02 6.52 -2.21
N PHE A 297 29.79 5.59 -2.77
CA PHE A 297 30.75 4.75 -2.08
C PHE A 297 31.49 5.54 -0.99
N ALA A 298 31.51 4.98 0.23
CA ALA A 298 32.61 5.22 1.16
C ALA A 298 33.64 4.12 0.96
#